data_AF-A0A4Q5R2J1-F1
#
_entry.id   AF-A0A4Q5R2J1-F1
#
_cell.length_a   1.000
_cell.length_b   1.000
_cell.length_c   1.000
_cell.angle_alpha   90.00
_cell.angle_beta   90.00
_cell.angle_gamma   90.00
#
_symmetry.space_group_name_H-M   'P 1'
#
loop_
_entity.id
_entity.type
_entity.pdbx_description
1 polymer ?
#
loop_
_entity_poly.entity_id
_entity_poly.type
_entity_poly.pdbx_seq_one_letter_code
_entity_poly.pdbx_strand_id
1 'polypeptide(L)'
;MLWTSKCDATIIHPLCSGWWRKWWLVWCLATYRSLAPADRSVDAADTPAPLPDLSGDYPTGPNLEFDPDFGELERLAQGKPEQQYGSTIVPAEEPDWKAVEAAATALAERSYDLRILSHLAVARLHRGGIAGFAATMQVVRGLLEDRWGAVHPQLDPDDDDDPTLRANALLALAHPVRVLRMLRTMPLARSARAGSV
;
A
#
# COMPACT_ATOMS: atom_id res chain seq x y z
N MET A 1 -18.28 12.02 5.92
CA MET A 1 -18.63 13.01 4.88
C MET A 1 -17.42 13.80 4.36
N LEU A 2 -16.18 13.28 4.50
CA LEU A 2 -14.95 14.05 4.22
C LEU A 2 -14.05 13.44 3.11
N TRP A 3 -14.28 12.20 2.70
CA TRP A 3 -13.45 11.56 1.66
C TRP A 3 -13.73 12.12 0.26
N THR A 4 -15.00 12.45 -0.03
CA THR A 4 -15.43 13.00 -1.32
C THR A 4 -15.06 14.47 -1.52
N SER A 5 -14.63 15.19 -0.48
CA SER A 5 -14.22 16.60 -0.60
C SER A 5 -12.73 16.80 -0.87
N LYS A 6 -11.89 15.78 -0.66
CA LYS A 6 -10.45 15.87 -0.96
C LYS A 6 -10.09 15.30 -2.35
N CYS A 7 -10.95 14.46 -2.93
CA CYS A 7 -10.89 14.06 -4.33
C CYS A 7 -12.08 14.68 -5.05
N ASP A 8 -11.94 15.94 -5.46
CA ASP A 8 -12.99 16.62 -6.21
C ASP A 8 -13.09 15.98 -7.61
N ALA A 9 -14.16 15.23 -7.86
CA ALA A 9 -14.39 14.52 -9.13
C ALA A 9 -14.57 15.46 -10.35
N THR A 10 -14.46 16.78 -10.12
CA THR A 10 -14.61 17.84 -11.10
C THR A 10 -13.28 18.24 -11.76
N ILE A 11 -12.13 17.87 -11.16
CA ILE A 11 -10.79 18.23 -11.68
C ILE A 11 -10.38 17.30 -12.84
N ILE A 12 -10.97 16.10 -12.94
CA ILE A 12 -10.65 15.10 -13.97
C ILE A 12 -11.50 15.30 -15.24
N HIS A 13 -11.30 16.41 -15.99
CA HIS A 13 -11.28 16.51 -17.48
C HIS A 13 -11.42 17.99 -17.95
N PRO A 14 -10.79 18.43 -19.07
CA PRO A 14 -10.54 17.60 -20.25
C PRO A 14 -9.30 17.92 -21.13
N LEU A 15 -8.21 17.14 -21.04
CA LEU A 15 -7.21 17.08 -22.15
C LEU A 15 -6.51 15.72 -22.38
N CYS A 16 -6.98 14.60 -21.84
CA CYS A 16 -6.41 13.28 -22.16
C CYS A 16 -7.31 12.47 -23.09
N SER A 17 -7.04 12.53 -24.40
CA SER A 17 -7.64 11.68 -25.43
C SER A 17 -6.87 10.36 -25.55
N GLY A 18 -7.36 9.29 -24.92
CA GLY A 18 -6.75 7.96 -25.01
C GLY A 18 -7.59 6.85 -24.38
N TRP A 19 -7.24 5.60 -24.72
CA TRP A 19 -7.94 4.31 -24.52
C TRP A 19 -8.47 3.98 -23.10
N TRP A 20 -8.16 4.81 -22.10
CA TRP A 20 -8.34 4.59 -20.67
C TRP A 20 -9.78 4.84 -20.15
N ARG A 21 -10.61 5.60 -20.90
CA ARG A 21 -12.00 5.91 -20.51
C ARG A 21 -12.90 4.68 -20.31
N LYS A 22 -12.64 3.58 -21.03
CA LYS A 22 -13.50 2.39 -20.97
C LYS A 22 -13.19 1.45 -19.80
N TRP A 23 -11.97 1.51 -19.27
CA TRP A 23 -11.55 0.62 -18.18
C TRP A 23 -11.69 1.27 -16.80
N TRP A 24 -11.43 2.58 -16.69
CA TRP A 24 -11.53 3.30 -15.41
C TRP A 24 -12.98 3.45 -14.90
N LEU A 25 -13.94 3.78 -15.78
CA LEU A 25 -15.35 3.90 -15.40
C LEU A 25 -15.99 2.54 -15.05
N VAL A 26 -15.61 1.45 -15.74
CA VAL A 26 -16.15 0.11 -15.46
C VAL A 26 -15.59 -0.46 -14.15
N TRP A 27 -14.30 -0.22 -13.86
CA TRP A 27 -13.67 -0.70 -12.63
C TRP A 27 -14.05 0.14 -11.39
N CYS A 28 -14.17 1.47 -11.55
CA CYS A 28 -14.52 2.39 -10.49
C CYS A 28 -16.04 2.39 -10.17
N LEU A 29 -16.96 2.38 -11.16
CA LEU A 29 -18.40 2.37 -10.86
C LEU A 29 -18.96 1.01 -10.45
N ALA A 30 -18.46 -0.11 -10.98
CA ALA A 30 -19.06 -1.42 -10.72
C ALA A 30 -18.73 -1.97 -9.32
N THR A 31 -17.59 -1.56 -8.74
CA THR A 31 -17.14 -2.05 -7.43
C THR A 31 -17.42 -1.05 -6.31
N TYR A 32 -17.29 0.26 -6.57
CA TYR A 32 -17.41 1.29 -5.52
C TYR A 32 -18.85 1.56 -5.09
N ARG A 33 -19.83 1.40 -5.99
CA ARG A 33 -21.25 1.66 -5.67
C ARG A 33 -21.88 0.63 -4.73
N SER A 34 -21.30 -0.57 -4.64
CA SER A 34 -21.75 -1.62 -3.70
C SER A 34 -21.09 -1.53 -2.32
N LEU A 35 -20.13 -0.62 -2.14
CA LEU A 35 -19.38 -0.39 -0.89
C LEU A 35 -19.76 0.95 -0.24
N ALA A 36 -20.97 1.46 -0.50
CA ALA A 36 -21.53 2.53 0.31
C ALA A 36 -21.47 2.10 1.79
N PRO A 37 -20.87 2.90 2.68
CA PRO A 37 -20.62 2.46 4.04
C PRO A 37 -21.97 2.21 4.72
N ALA A 38 -22.22 0.94 5.08
CA ALA A 38 -23.11 0.66 6.17
C ALA A 38 -22.59 1.47 7.36
N ASP A 39 -23.48 2.27 7.95
CA ASP A 39 -23.35 2.88 9.26
C ASP A 39 -22.41 2.05 10.17
N ARG A 40 -21.16 2.48 10.28
CA ARG A 40 -20.24 2.07 11.32
C ARG A 40 -19.83 3.33 12.03
N SER A 41 -20.41 3.54 13.20
CA SER A 41 -19.72 4.25 14.27
C SER A 41 -18.36 3.58 14.45
N VAL A 42 -17.29 4.23 13.98
CA VAL A 42 -15.92 3.84 14.34
C VAL A 42 -15.78 4.28 15.79
N ASP A 43 -15.72 3.32 16.71
CA ASP A 43 -15.53 3.60 18.12
C ASP A 43 -14.26 4.46 18.30
N ALA A 44 -14.30 5.45 19.19
CA ALA A 44 -13.17 6.37 19.44
C ALA A 44 -11.87 5.65 19.87
N ALA A 45 -11.94 4.35 20.20
CA ALA A 45 -10.81 3.49 20.51
C ALA A 45 -10.07 2.94 19.28
N ASP A 46 -10.67 3.01 18.08
CA ASP A 46 -10.10 2.53 16.81
C ASP A 46 -9.35 3.62 16.01
N THR A 47 -9.30 4.84 16.53
CA THR A 47 -8.50 5.93 15.96
C THR A 47 -7.03 5.71 16.36
N PRO A 48 -6.13 5.43 15.40
CA PRO A 48 -4.72 5.27 15.70
C PRO A 48 -4.18 6.56 16.30
N ALA A 49 -3.24 6.45 17.24
CA ALA A 49 -2.56 7.61 17.79
C ALA A 49 -1.92 8.43 16.65
N PRO A 50 -1.85 9.77 16.76
CA PRO A 50 -1.21 10.60 15.75
C PRO A 50 0.21 10.11 15.51
N LEU A 51 0.58 9.97 14.23
CA LEU A 51 1.94 9.58 13.85
C LEU A 51 2.91 10.69 14.29
N PRO A 52 4.06 10.35 14.90
CA PRO A 52 5.06 11.35 15.28
C PRO A 52 5.66 12.02 14.05
N ASP A 53 6.23 13.22 14.24
CA ASP A 53 7.06 13.83 13.19
C ASP A 53 8.41 13.13 13.13
N LEU A 54 8.88 12.84 11.90
CA LEU A 54 10.19 12.23 11.70
C LEU A 54 11.34 13.25 11.86
N SER A 55 11.09 14.51 11.52
CA SER A 55 12.00 15.63 11.80
C SER A 55 11.22 16.94 11.93
N GLY A 56 11.77 17.92 12.65
CA GLY A 56 11.08 19.20 12.91
C GLY A 56 10.75 19.99 11.64
N ASP A 57 11.65 19.99 10.66
CA ASP A 57 11.46 20.73 9.41
C ASP A 57 10.79 19.89 8.31
N TYR A 58 10.84 18.56 8.43
CA TYR A 58 10.22 17.61 7.52
C TYR A 58 9.40 16.58 8.31
N PRO A 59 8.11 16.85 8.57
CA PRO A 59 7.28 15.99 9.43
C PRO A 59 7.12 14.57 8.88
N THR A 60 7.25 14.38 7.56
CA THR A 60 7.21 13.08 6.87
C THR A 60 8.60 12.59 6.41
N GLY A 61 9.68 13.25 6.83
CA GLY A 61 11.05 12.92 6.43
C GLY A 61 11.36 13.25 4.95
N PRO A 62 12.59 13.00 4.48
CA PRO A 62 12.99 13.26 3.10
C PRO A 62 12.40 12.25 2.11
N ASN A 63 12.36 12.61 0.82
CA ASN A 63 12.12 11.65 -0.26
C ASN A 63 13.36 10.76 -0.43
N LEU A 64 13.18 9.44 -0.42
CA LEU A 64 14.25 8.44 -0.49
C LEU A 64 14.36 7.75 -1.86
N GLU A 65 13.72 8.27 -2.91
CA GLU A 65 13.69 7.66 -4.24
C GLU A 65 15.06 7.28 -4.83
N PHE A 66 16.09 8.08 -4.55
CA PHE A 66 17.48 7.81 -5.01
C PHE A 66 18.38 7.24 -3.91
N ASP A 67 17.81 6.93 -2.73
CA ASP A 67 18.56 6.33 -1.65
C ASP A 67 18.90 4.86 -1.98
N PRO A 68 20.16 4.43 -1.82
CA PRO A 68 20.54 3.06 -2.14
C PRO A 68 19.78 2.02 -1.32
N ASP A 69 19.38 2.33 -0.08
CA ASP A 69 18.60 1.42 0.77
C ASP A 69 17.18 1.22 0.21
N PHE A 70 16.61 2.25 -0.42
CA PHE A 70 15.31 2.14 -1.11
C PHE A 70 15.42 1.21 -2.32
N GLY A 71 16.45 1.39 -3.15
CA GLY A 71 16.71 0.50 -4.30
C GLY A 71 16.95 -0.95 -3.87
N GLU A 72 17.62 -1.16 -2.73
CA GLU A 72 17.81 -2.49 -2.15
C GLU A 72 16.48 -3.10 -1.66
N LEU A 73 15.61 -2.31 -1.02
CA LEU A 73 14.25 -2.77 -0.67
C LEU A 73 13.49 -3.25 -1.90
N GLU A 74 13.50 -2.48 -2.99
CA GLU A 74 12.83 -2.88 -4.23
C GLU A 74 13.39 -4.19 -4.79
N ARG A 75 14.71 -4.33 -4.81
CA ARG A 75 15.40 -5.54 -5.26
C ARG A 75 15.01 -6.75 -4.40
N LEU A 76 15.02 -6.60 -3.08
CA LEU A 76 14.61 -7.67 -2.15
C LEU A 76 13.15 -8.07 -2.37
N ALA A 77 12.27 -7.09 -2.59
CA ALA A 77 10.84 -7.32 -2.77
C ALA A 77 10.48 -7.97 -4.11
N GLN A 78 11.34 -7.95 -5.12
CA GLN A 78 11.07 -8.61 -6.40
C GLN A 78 11.07 -10.14 -6.28
N GLY A 79 11.95 -10.71 -5.45
CA GLY A 79 12.22 -12.15 -5.44
C GLY A 79 12.99 -12.59 -6.69
N LYS A 80 12.99 -13.88 -7.01
CA LYS A 80 13.59 -14.37 -8.27
C LYS A 80 12.51 -14.91 -9.19
N PRO A 81 12.37 -14.38 -10.41
CA PRO A 81 11.45 -14.97 -11.39
C PRO A 81 11.94 -16.37 -11.79
N GLU A 82 11.03 -17.17 -12.35
CA GLU A 82 11.40 -18.43 -12.99
C GLU A 82 12.41 -18.17 -14.13
N GLN A 83 13.45 -19.00 -14.22
CA GLN A 83 14.48 -18.90 -15.27
C GLN A 83 14.56 -20.21 -16.03
N GLN A 84 14.60 -20.15 -17.36
CA GLN A 84 14.79 -21.34 -18.20
C GLN A 84 16.15 -21.27 -18.91
N TYR A 85 17.01 -22.26 -18.64
CA TYR A 85 18.29 -22.47 -19.30
C TYR A 85 18.27 -23.76 -20.11
N GLY A 86 18.05 -23.64 -21.43
CA GLY A 86 17.87 -24.79 -22.31
C GLY A 86 16.66 -25.61 -21.88
N SER A 87 16.91 -26.84 -21.39
CA SER A 87 15.89 -27.75 -20.85
C SER A 87 15.70 -27.65 -19.33
N THR A 88 16.50 -26.85 -18.62
CA THR A 88 16.43 -26.71 -17.16
C THR A 88 15.54 -25.53 -16.79
N ILE A 89 14.51 -25.76 -15.98
CA ILE A 89 13.64 -24.73 -15.40
C ILE A 89 14.04 -24.53 -13.94
N VAL A 90 14.47 -23.33 -13.59
CA VAL A 90 14.69 -22.86 -12.22
C VAL A 90 13.41 -22.19 -11.75
N PRO A 91 12.67 -22.75 -10.77
CA PRO A 91 11.41 -22.21 -10.32
C PRO A 91 11.57 -20.82 -9.69
N ALA A 92 10.50 -20.04 -9.70
CA ALA A 92 10.48 -18.75 -9.04
C ALA A 92 10.70 -18.90 -7.52
N GLU A 93 11.55 -18.07 -6.94
CA GLU A 93 11.75 -17.97 -5.50
C GLU A 93 10.99 -16.76 -4.96
N GLU A 94 10.22 -16.97 -3.90
CA GLU A 94 9.59 -15.87 -3.19
C GLU A 94 10.64 -14.92 -2.59
N PRO A 95 10.32 -13.62 -2.44
CA PRO A 95 11.15 -12.69 -1.67
C PRO A 95 11.49 -13.22 -0.27
N ASP A 96 12.69 -12.90 0.22
CA ASP A 96 12.98 -13.04 1.64
C ASP A 96 12.19 -11.98 2.42
N TRP A 97 10.98 -12.34 2.83
CA TRP A 97 10.08 -11.44 3.55
C TRP A 97 10.66 -10.93 4.88
N LYS A 98 11.63 -11.63 5.48
CA LYS A 98 12.34 -11.15 6.67
C LYS A 98 13.25 -9.99 6.32
N ALA A 99 14.01 -10.12 5.23
CA ALA A 99 14.87 -9.06 4.72
C ALA A 99 14.05 -7.85 4.26
N VAL A 100 12.94 -8.08 3.54
CA VAL A 100 12.03 -7.00 3.10
C VAL A 100 11.43 -6.26 4.30
N GLU A 101 10.93 -6.97 5.32
CA GLU A 101 10.39 -6.33 6.53
C GLU A 101 11.45 -5.47 7.25
N ALA A 102 12.67 -6.00 7.40
CA ALA A 102 13.76 -5.29 8.05
C ALA A 102 14.16 -4.01 7.28
N ALA A 103 14.37 -4.11 5.97
CA ALA A 103 14.73 -2.98 5.12
C ALA A 103 13.63 -1.91 5.10
N ALA A 104 12.37 -2.32 4.92
CA ALA A 104 11.25 -1.38 4.88
C ALA A 104 11.01 -0.71 6.25
N THR A 105 11.22 -1.43 7.36
CA THR A 105 11.13 -0.85 8.71
C THR A 105 12.19 0.22 8.93
N ALA A 106 13.45 -0.06 8.57
CA ALA A 106 14.55 0.92 8.70
C ALA A 106 14.32 2.17 7.85
N LEU A 107 13.75 2.02 6.65
CA LEU A 107 13.38 3.15 5.80
C LEU A 107 12.19 3.94 6.36
N ALA A 108 11.19 3.27 6.95
CA ALA A 108 10.00 3.91 7.52
C ALA A 108 10.32 4.75 8.79
N GLU A 109 11.45 4.50 9.45
CA GLU A 109 11.98 5.37 10.52
C GLU A 109 12.54 6.69 9.98
N ARG A 110 12.85 6.75 8.68
CA ARG A 110 13.47 7.91 8.02
C ARG A 110 12.48 8.67 7.15
N SER A 111 11.52 7.99 6.52
CA SER A 111 10.56 8.60 5.59
C SER A 111 9.17 7.96 5.66
N TYR A 112 8.14 8.79 5.68
CA TYR A 112 6.75 8.38 5.49
C TYR A 112 6.43 8.35 4.00
N ASP A 113 6.66 7.20 3.40
CA ASP A 113 6.48 6.92 1.98
C ASP A 113 5.54 5.73 1.76
N LEU A 114 4.50 5.93 0.94
CA LEU A 114 3.50 4.91 0.62
C LEU A 114 4.12 3.70 -0.10
N ARG A 115 5.20 3.88 -0.86
CA ARG A 115 5.91 2.78 -1.54
C ARG A 115 6.59 1.87 -0.51
N ILE A 116 7.30 2.47 0.46
CA ILE A 116 7.95 1.75 1.56
C ILE A 116 6.90 1.01 2.40
N LEU A 117 5.82 1.71 2.77
CA LEU A 117 4.77 1.13 3.60
C LEU A 117 3.99 0.02 2.90
N SER A 118 3.81 0.10 1.59
CA SER A 118 3.25 -1.00 0.80
C SER A 118 4.11 -2.25 0.89
N HIS A 119 5.44 -2.14 0.71
CA HIS A 119 6.35 -3.27 0.88
C HIS A 119 6.33 -3.83 2.30
N LEU A 120 6.34 -2.94 3.31
CA LEU A 120 6.26 -3.33 4.72
C LEU A 120 4.97 -4.09 5.04
N ALA A 121 3.83 -3.63 4.51
CA ALA A 121 2.54 -4.29 4.70
C ALA A 121 2.57 -5.71 4.12
N VAL A 122 3.03 -5.88 2.87
CA VAL A 122 3.13 -7.20 2.25
C VAL A 122 4.10 -8.11 3.04
N ALA A 123 5.27 -7.63 3.43
CA ALA A 123 6.22 -8.42 4.20
C ALA A 123 5.64 -8.88 5.55
N ARG A 124 4.96 -7.97 6.27
CA ARG A 124 4.28 -8.30 7.53
C ARG A 124 3.09 -9.24 7.36
N LEU A 125 2.39 -9.19 6.22
CA LEU A 125 1.36 -10.18 5.89
C LEU A 125 1.96 -11.58 5.80
N HIS A 126 3.09 -11.72 5.10
CA HIS A 126 3.78 -13.00 4.92
C HIS A 126 4.43 -13.51 6.21
N ARG A 127 4.86 -12.63 7.13
CA ARG A 127 5.55 -13.02 8.37
C ARG A 127 4.66 -13.15 9.59
N GLY A 128 3.69 -12.25 9.74
CA GLY A 128 2.84 -12.12 10.91
C GLY A 128 1.34 -12.24 10.63
N GLY A 129 0.97 -12.53 9.37
CA GLY A 129 -0.43 -12.68 8.97
C GLY A 129 -1.19 -11.35 8.99
N ILE A 130 -2.52 -11.46 9.08
CA ILE A 130 -3.43 -10.32 8.96
C ILE A 130 -3.21 -9.24 10.02
N ALA A 131 -2.76 -9.60 11.23
CA ALA A 131 -2.52 -8.63 12.31
C ALA A 131 -1.40 -7.65 11.94
N GLY A 132 -0.27 -8.16 11.41
CA GLY A 132 0.85 -7.32 10.96
C GLY A 132 0.48 -6.47 9.74
N PHE A 133 -0.31 -7.02 8.82
CA PHE A 133 -0.83 -6.27 7.67
C PHE A 133 -1.75 -5.13 8.12
N ALA A 134 -2.72 -5.42 9.00
CA ALA A 134 -3.67 -4.44 9.51
C ALA A 134 -3.00 -3.28 10.25
N ALA A 135 -1.99 -3.57 11.08
CA ALA A 135 -1.22 -2.55 11.77
C ALA A 135 -0.56 -1.56 10.78
N THR A 136 0.06 -2.06 9.71
CA THR A 136 0.63 -1.18 8.67
C THR A 136 -0.44 -0.42 7.89
N MET A 137 -1.61 -1.03 7.65
CA MET A 137 -2.73 -0.34 7.00
C MET A 137 -3.32 0.79 7.82
N GLN A 138 -3.30 0.69 9.15
CA GLN A 138 -3.67 1.80 10.02
C GLN A 138 -2.71 2.98 9.87
N VAL A 139 -1.40 2.72 9.73
CA VAL A 139 -0.39 3.77 9.47
C VAL A 139 -0.64 4.44 8.11
N VAL A 140 -0.82 3.63 7.05
CA VAL A 140 -1.12 4.16 5.70
C VAL A 140 -2.39 5.01 5.71
N ARG A 141 -3.45 4.54 6.37
CA ARG A 141 -4.68 5.32 6.53
C ARG A 141 -4.43 6.65 7.23
N GLY A 142 -3.73 6.63 8.37
CA GLY A 142 -3.41 7.86 9.12
C GLY A 142 -2.61 8.87 8.28
N LEU A 143 -1.64 8.40 7.49
CA LEU A 143 -0.88 9.29 6.58
C LEU A 143 -1.76 9.91 5.50
N LEU A 144 -2.68 9.13 4.91
CA LEU A 144 -3.59 9.63 3.88
C LEU A 144 -4.63 10.60 4.45
N GLU A 145 -5.07 10.40 5.70
CA GLU A 145 -6.06 11.26 6.36
C GLU A 145 -5.43 12.56 6.87
N ASP A 146 -4.31 12.45 7.60
CA ASP A 146 -3.71 13.54 8.38
C ASP A 146 -2.55 14.23 7.67
N ARG A 147 -1.84 13.53 6.78
CA ARG A 147 -0.58 14.01 6.16
C ARG A 147 -0.62 13.98 4.63
N TRP A 148 -1.80 14.09 4.02
CA TRP A 148 -1.98 14.08 2.56
C TRP A 148 -1.06 15.07 1.83
N GLY A 149 -0.90 16.30 2.34
CA GLY A 149 -0.07 17.30 1.67
C GLY A 149 1.44 17.04 1.72
N ALA A 150 1.90 16.09 2.54
CA ALA A 150 3.33 15.90 2.82
C ALA A 150 3.82 14.44 2.69
N VAL A 151 2.94 13.45 2.58
CA VAL A 151 3.35 12.04 2.45
C VAL A 151 4.00 11.78 1.09
N HIS A 152 5.05 10.93 1.05
CA HIS A 152 5.72 10.56 -0.19
C HIS A 152 4.99 9.42 -0.93
N PRO A 153 5.00 9.37 -2.28
CA PRO A 153 5.50 10.40 -3.19
C PRO A 153 4.72 11.73 -3.05
N GLN A 154 5.44 12.86 -3.09
CA GLN A 154 4.82 14.19 -3.01
C GLN A 154 3.97 14.46 -4.25
N LEU A 155 2.94 15.28 -4.09
CA LEU A 155 2.20 15.83 -5.21
C LEU A 155 3.04 16.92 -5.89
N ASP A 156 2.89 17.04 -7.21
CA ASP A 156 3.56 18.05 -8.00
C ASP A 156 2.56 19.15 -8.38
N PRO A 157 2.71 20.38 -7.87
CA PRO A 157 1.84 21.50 -8.23
C PRO A 157 1.88 21.85 -9.73
N ASP A 158 2.97 21.51 -10.43
CA ASP A 158 3.09 21.74 -11.87
C ASP A 158 2.29 20.70 -12.69
N ASP A 159 1.85 19.59 -12.07
CA ASP A 159 1.00 18.54 -12.65
C ASP A 159 -0.38 18.46 -11.95
N ASP A 160 -0.92 19.61 -11.55
CA ASP A 160 -2.26 19.75 -10.92
C ASP A 160 -2.44 18.85 -9.68
N ASP A 161 -1.35 18.64 -8.93
CA ASP A 161 -1.31 17.75 -7.77
C ASP A 161 -1.83 16.32 -8.07
N ASP A 162 -1.53 15.79 -9.26
CA ASP A 162 -2.02 14.47 -9.70
C ASP A 162 -1.59 13.32 -8.73
N PRO A 163 -2.55 12.55 -8.19
CA PRO A 163 -2.26 11.53 -7.18
C PRO A 163 -1.87 10.17 -7.77
N THR A 164 -1.63 10.04 -9.08
CA THR A 164 -1.38 8.75 -9.75
C THR A 164 -0.20 8.02 -9.14
N LEU A 165 0.89 8.71 -8.80
CA LEU A 165 2.05 8.08 -8.17
C LEU A 165 1.72 7.44 -6.81
N ARG A 166 0.86 8.09 -6.03
CA ARG A 166 0.38 7.55 -4.74
C ARG A 166 -0.55 6.36 -4.94
N ALA A 167 -1.45 6.42 -5.92
CA ALA A 167 -2.30 5.28 -6.27
C ALA A 167 -1.45 4.08 -6.71
N ASN A 168 -0.43 4.31 -7.55
CA ASN A 168 0.51 3.28 -8.01
C ASN A 168 1.30 2.68 -6.85
N ALA A 169 1.77 3.50 -5.91
CA ALA A 169 2.47 3.03 -4.71
C ALA A 169 1.64 2.02 -3.90
N LEU A 170 0.31 2.16 -3.91
CA LEU A 170 -0.61 1.28 -3.18
C LEU A 170 -1.02 0.02 -3.98
N LEU A 171 -0.72 -0.07 -5.28
CA LEU A 171 -1.09 -1.25 -6.10
C LEU A 171 -0.47 -2.55 -5.60
N ALA A 172 0.70 -2.51 -4.97
CA ALA A 172 1.34 -3.67 -4.36
C ALA A 172 0.44 -4.35 -3.31
N LEU A 173 -0.41 -3.59 -2.62
CA LEU A 173 -1.38 -4.11 -1.64
C LEU A 173 -2.52 -4.91 -2.30
N ALA A 174 -2.75 -4.73 -3.59
CA ALA A 174 -3.75 -5.46 -4.36
C ALA A 174 -3.15 -6.64 -5.15
N HIS A 175 -1.89 -7.01 -4.88
CA HIS A 175 -1.23 -8.07 -5.64
C HIS A 175 -2.01 -9.40 -5.56
N PRO A 176 -2.44 -9.99 -6.69
CA PRO A 176 -3.35 -11.15 -6.67
C PRO A 176 -2.81 -12.36 -5.90
N VAL A 177 -1.53 -12.64 -6.07
CA VAL A 177 -0.86 -13.81 -5.48
C VAL A 177 -0.30 -13.55 -4.07
N ARG A 178 0.46 -12.46 -3.89
CA ARG A 178 1.16 -12.13 -2.65
C ARG A 178 0.25 -11.58 -1.55
N VAL A 179 -0.88 -10.96 -1.92
CA VAL A 179 -1.78 -10.35 -0.93
C VAL A 179 -3.17 -10.95 -0.99
N LEU A 180 -3.87 -10.81 -2.13
CA LEU A 180 -5.30 -11.18 -2.19
C LEU A 180 -5.53 -12.68 -1.95
N ARG A 181 -4.70 -13.55 -2.54
CA ARG A 181 -4.78 -14.99 -2.31
C ARG A 181 -4.51 -15.34 -0.84
N MET A 182 -3.47 -14.76 -0.24
CA MET A 182 -3.15 -15.01 1.16
C MET A 182 -4.28 -14.59 2.09
N LEU A 183 -4.81 -13.37 1.92
CA LEU A 183 -5.93 -12.89 2.71
C LEU A 183 -7.17 -13.79 2.57
N ARG A 184 -7.44 -14.33 1.37
CA ARG A 184 -8.57 -15.23 1.13
C ARG A 184 -8.39 -16.61 1.76
N THR A 185 -7.17 -17.08 1.92
CA THR A 185 -6.88 -18.43 2.45
C THR A 185 -6.45 -18.40 3.92
N MET A 186 -6.39 -17.22 4.55
CA MET A 186 -6.06 -17.11 5.96
C MET A 186 -7.20 -17.65 6.83
N PRO A 187 -6.88 -18.41 7.89
CA PRO A 187 -7.89 -18.80 8.87
C PRO A 187 -8.47 -17.57 9.56
N LEU A 188 -9.79 -17.51 9.65
CA LEU A 188 -10.54 -16.43 10.29
C LEU A 188 -10.71 -16.66 11.79
N ALA A 189 -10.77 -17.92 12.22
CA ALA A 189 -10.89 -18.27 13.61
C ALA A 189 -10.06 -19.50 13.95
N ARG A 190 -9.68 -19.62 15.22
CA ARG A 190 -9.05 -20.82 15.75
C ARG A 190 -9.88 -21.34 16.90
N SER A 191 -10.25 -22.61 16.82
CA SER A 191 -10.96 -23.30 17.89
C SER A 191 -10.15 -24.49 18.38
N ALA A 192 -10.23 -24.79 19.67
CA ALA A 192 -9.55 -25.94 20.26
C ALA A 192 -10.05 -27.29 19.70
N ARG A 193 -11.30 -27.35 19.22
CA ARG A 193 -11.92 -28.59 18.70
C ARG A 193 -11.82 -28.74 17.18
N ALA A 194 -12.02 -27.67 16.42
CA ALA A 194 -12.04 -27.70 14.95
C ALA A 194 -10.72 -27.19 14.33
N GLY A 195 -9.74 -26.76 15.13
CA GLY A 195 -8.50 -26.20 14.61
C GLY A 195 -8.71 -24.81 14.03
N SER A 196 -7.87 -24.43 13.07
CA SER A 196 -7.97 -23.16 12.34
C SER A 196 -9.00 -23.28 11.22
N VAL A 197 -10.00 -22.40 11.18
CA VAL A 197 -11.10 -22.35 10.20
C VAL A 197 -11.14 -21.00 9.48
#